data_AF-A0A5E8A0P7-F1
#
_entry.id   AF-A0A5E8A0P7-F1
#
_cell.length_a   1.000
_cell.length_b   1.000
_cell.length_c   1.000
_cell.angle_alpha   90.00
_cell.angle_beta   90.00
_cell.angle_gamma   90.00
#
_symmetry.space_group_name_H-M   'P 1'
#
loop_
_entity.id
_entity.type
_entity.pdbx_description
1 polymer ?
#
loop_
_entity_poly.entity_id
_entity_poly.type
_entity_poly.pdbx_seq_one_letter_code
_entity_poly.pdbx_strand_id
1 'polypeptide(L)'
;MNFKPFLLIAMVFGISCSPGKAGEDYQKAFEAYEELLATEAETRSIFESMEQILARDTTLVIFSEELKTLSTKLEAWEEKVVAVGKETDHRDHHHPHSHQTSQSLTDTELSLLQDKLKTELDEITSEVSALVEKMMDR
;
A
#
# COMPACT_ATOMS: atom_id res chain seq x y z
N MET A 1 3.40 -29.84 16.84
CA MET A 1 3.60 -28.55 16.16
C MET A 1 2.24 -28.07 15.71
N ASN A 2 1.74 -26.98 16.29
CA ASN A 2 0.41 -26.42 15.98
C ASN A 2 0.61 -25.13 15.19
N PHE A 3 0.42 -25.19 13.88
CA PHE A 3 0.25 -23.99 13.05
C PHE A 3 -1.24 -23.79 12.80
N LYS A 4 -1.79 -22.70 13.33
CA LYS A 4 -3.12 -22.21 12.97
C LYS A 4 -2.91 -21.13 11.90
N PRO A 5 -3.44 -21.26 10.68
CA PRO A 5 -3.55 -20.12 9.78
C PRO A 5 -4.63 -19.19 10.32
N PHE A 6 -4.28 -17.91 10.45
CA PHE A 6 -5.17 -16.86 10.91
C PHE A 6 -6.24 -16.56 9.84
N LEU A 7 -7.43 -16.27 10.34
CA LEU A 7 -8.71 -16.17 9.63
C LEU A 7 -8.88 -14.81 8.92
N LEU A 8 -9.35 -14.87 7.67
CA LEU A 8 -10.48 -14.12 7.10
C LEU A 8 -10.94 -12.83 7.82
N ILE A 9 -10.85 -11.68 7.13
CA ILE A 9 -11.76 -10.55 7.34
C ILE A 9 -12.34 -10.15 5.99
N ALA A 10 -13.49 -10.75 5.67
CA ALA A 10 -14.46 -10.17 4.76
C ALA A 10 -15.41 -9.32 5.62
N MET A 11 -15.30 -7.99 5.56
CA MET A 11 -16.27 -7.09 6.19
C MET A 11 -17.13 -6.40 5.13
N VAL A 12 -18.42 -6.70 5.27
CA VAL A 12 -19.57 -6.20 4.53
C VAL A 12 -19.72 -4.70 4.75
N PHE A 13 -19.74 -3.91 3.67
CA PHE A 13 -20.27 -2.53 3.72
C PHE A 13 -21.61 -2.45 2.98
N GLY A 14 -22.67 -2.33 3.78
CA GLY A 14 -24.03 -2.04 3.34
C GLY A 14 -24.14 -0.61 2.82
N ILE A 15 -24.55 -0.47 1.57
CA ILE A 15 -24.69 0.80 0.86
C ILE A 15 -26.07 1.39 1.22
N SER A 16 -26.09 2.46 2.02
CA SER A 16 -27.25 3.35 2.16
C SER A 16 -26.90 4.70 1.54
N CYS A 17 -27.57 5.04 0.44
CA CYS A 17 -27.34 6.29 -0.31
C CYS A 17 -28.10 7.47 0.32
N SER A 18 -27.39 8.48 0.82
CA SER A 18 -27.94 9.79 1.20
C SER A 18 -27.07 10.94 0.64
N PRO A 19 -27.62 12.11 0.27
CA PRO A 19 -26.92 13.18 -0.46
C PRO A 19 -26.13 14.13 0.46
N GLY A 20 -25.22 13.56 1.26
CA GLY A 20 -24.22 14.26 2.09
C GLY A 20 -22.78 13.79 1.81
N LYS A 21 -22.55 13.25 0.61
CA LYS A 21 -21.48 12.27 0.33
C LYS A 21 -20.05 12.83 0.23
N ALA A 22 -19.85 14.10 -0.12
CA ALA A 22 -18.49 14.60 -0.38
C ALA A 22 -17.55 14.52 0.85
N GLY A 23 -18.06 14.81 2.05
CA GLY A 23 -17.26 14.67 3.29
C GLY A 23 -17.06 13.23 3.73
N GLU A 24 -18.02 12.34 3.47
CA GLU A 24 -17.92 10.92 3.81
C GLU A 24 -17.01 10.17 2.83
N ASP A 25 -17.05 10.52 1.55
CA ASP A 25 -16.22 9.93 0.50
C ASP A 25 -14.76 10.37 0.65
N TYR A 26 -14.49 11.64 1.04
CA TYR A 26 -13.15 12.10 1.40
C TYR A 26 -12.59 11.38 2.63
N GLN A 27 -13.39 11.25 3.70
CA GLN A 27 -12.96 10.55 4.90
C GLN A 27 -12.59 9.08 4.62
N LYS A 28 -13.38 8.39 3.80
CA LYS A 28 -13.06 7.02 3.36
C LYS A 28 -11.79 6.95 2.52
N ALA A 29 -11.58 7.92 1.62
CA ALA A 29 -10.35 8.01 0.84
C ALA A 29 -9.13 8.25 1.73
N PHE A 30 -9.25 9.07 2.78
CA PHE A 30 -8.18 9.30 3.74
C PHE A 30 -7.87 8.06 4.59
N GLU A 31 -8.90 7.37 5.09
CA GLU A 31 -8.74 6.11 5.84
C GLU A 31 -8.08 5.02 4.97
N ALA A 32 -8.47 4.90 3.70
CA ALA A 32 -7.83 3.98 2.76
C ALA A 32 -6.35 4.33 2.50
N TYR A 33 -6.00 5.62 2.49
CA TYR A 33 -4.62 6.08 2.38
C TYR A 33 -3.77 5.70 3.60
N GLU A 34 -4.30 5.89 4.81
CA GLU A 34 -3.62 5.49 6.05
C GLU A 34 -3.42 3.97 6.13
N GLU A 35 -4.40 3.18 5.68
CA GLU A 35 -4.25 1.72 5.56
C GLU A 35 -3.10 1.35 4.60
N LEU A 36 -2.98 2.03 3.46
CA LEU A 36 -1.90 1.79 2.50
C LEU A 36 -0.52 2.05 3.12
N LEU A 37 -0.38 3.13 3.90
CA LEU A 37 0.86 3.45 4.58
C LEU A 37 1.21 2.41 5.66
N ALA A 38 0.22 1.91 6.39
CA ALA A 38 0.43 0.87 7.39
C ALA A 38 0.93 -0.44 6.74
N THR A 39 0.28 -0.87 5.64
CA THR A 39 0.69 -2.08 4.92
C THR A 39 2.06 -1.91 4.25
N GLU A 40 2.40 -0.73 3.75
CA GLU A 40 3.76 -0.45 3.24
C GLU A 40 4.82 -0.63 4.33
N ALA A 41 4.60 -0.03 5.50
CA ALA A 41 5.54 -0.12 6.61
C ALA A 41 5.77 -1.58 7.05
N GLU A 42 4.71 -2.39 7.09
CA GLU A 42 4.82 -3.83 7.36
C GLU A 42 5.63 -4.55 6.29
N THR A 43 5.32 -4.33 5.01
CA THR A 43 6.03 -4.96 3.88
C THR A 43 7.50 -4.57 3.85
N ARG A 44 7.83 -3.30 4.11
CA ARG A 44 9.21 -2.82 4.23
C ARG A 44 9.96 -3.48 5.37
N SER A 45 9.33 -3.64 6.53
CA SER A 45 9.93 -4.36 7.66
C SER A 45 10.26 -5.82 7.31
N ILE A 46 9.48 -6.46 6.44
CA ILE A 46 9.77 -7.82 5.96
C ILE A 46 10.99 -7.80 5.04
N PHE A 47 11.08 -6.85 4.09
CA PHE A 47 12.27 -6.68 3.24
C PHE A 47 13.56 -6.54 4.06
N GLU A 48 13.58 -5.61 5.02
CA GLU A 48 14.75 -5.38 5.87
C GLU A 48 15.15 -6.64 6.65
N SER A 49 14.16 -7.40 7.13
CA SER A 49 14.40 -8.68 7.81
C SER A 49 15.01 -9.71 6.88
N MET A 50 14.54 -9.79 5.64
CA MET A 50 15.06 -10.71 4.62
C MET A 50 16.48 -10.34 4.20
N GLU A 51 16.78 -9.05 4.01
CA GLU A 51 18.14 -8.58 3.71
C GLU A 51 19.12 -8.97 4.82
N GLN A 52 18.72 -8.82 6.09
CA GLN A 52 19.54 -9.24 7.22
C GLN A 52 19.77 -10.77 7.26
N ILE A 53 18.77 -11.56 6.89
CA ILE A 53 18.90 -13.03 6.78
C ILE A 53 19.87 -13.38 5.65
N LEU A 54 19.70 -12.81 4.46
CA LEU A 54 20.57 -13.05 3.30
C LEU A 54 22.02 -12.64 3.54
N ALA A 55 22.24 -11.57 4.31
CA ALA A 55 23.58 -11.15 4.71
C ALA A 55 24.27 -12.15 5.65
N ARG A 56 23.49 -12.94 6.40
CA ARG A 56 24.00 -13.93 7.38
C ARG A 56 24.10 -15.34 6.81
N ASP A 57 23.23 -15.69 5.85
CA ASP A 57 23.17 -17.01 5.24
C ASP A 57 23.40 -16.95 3.73
N THR A 58 24.63 -17.29 3.34
CA THR A 58 25.05 -17.29 1.93
C THR A 58 24.36 -18.37 1.08
N THR A 59 23.73 -19.38 1.70
CA THR A 59 22.99 -20.40 0.95
C THR A 59 21.69 -19.85 0.37
N LEU A 60 21.16 -18.80 1.00
CA LEU A 60 19.94 -18.11 0.60
C LEU A 60 20.20 -16.99 -0.42
N VAL A 61 21.46 -16.71 -0.77
CA VAL A 61 21.84 -15.64 -1.72
C VAL A 61 21.14 -15.77 -3.09
N ILE A 62 20.70 -16.97 -3.45
CA ILE A 62 19.91 -17.25 -4.66
C ILE A 62 18.60 -16.44 -4.72
N PHE A 63 18.08 -16.00 -3.57
CA PHE A 63 16.86 -15.19 -3.46
C PHE A 63 17.12 -13.69 -3.50
N SER A 64 18.39 -13.25 -3.51
CA SER A 64 18.75 -11.82 -3.46
C SER A 64 18.27 -11.02 -4.67
N GLU A 65 18.25 -11.63 -5.87
CA GLU A 65 17.77 -10.98 -7.09
C GLU A 65 16.24 -10.83 -7.08
N GLU A 66 15.52 -11.85 -6.59
CA GLU A 66 14.06 -11.81 -6.41
C GLU A 66 13.69 -10.75 -5.37
N LEU A 67 14.37 -10.73 -4.22
CA LEU A 67 14.18 -9.70 -3.18
C LEU A 67 14.45 -8.29 -3.70
N LYS A 68 15.55 -8.08 -4.44
CA LYS A 68 15.88 -6.77 -5.02
C LYS A 68 14.82 -6.30 -6.03
N THR A 69 14.31 -7.22 -6.84
CA THR A 69 13.24 -6.92 -7.81
C THR A 69 11.97 -6.46 -7.09
N LEU A 70 11.58 -7.17 -6.03
CA LEU A 70 10.41 -6.82 -5.23
C LEU A 70 10.60 -5.50 -4.48
N SER A 71 11.79 -5.22 -3.95
CA SER A 71 12.11 -3.94 -3.31
C SER A 71 12.00 -2.78 -4.30
N THR A 72 12.49 -2.95 -5.53
CA THR A 72 12.34 -1.95 -6.60
C THR A 72 10.87 -1.70 -6.96
N LYS A 73 10.02 -2.75 -6.95
CA LYS A 73 8.57 -2.59 -7.17
C LYS A 73 7.93 -1.77 -6.05
N LEU A 74 8.31 -2.02 -4.79
CA LEU A 74 7.81 -1.28 -3.63
C LEU A 74 8.22 0.19 -3.68
N GLU A 75 9.47 0.50 -4.00
CA GLU A 75 9.95 1.88 -4.19
C GLU A 75 9.18 2.61 -5.29
N ALA A 76 8.97 1.94 -6.45
CA ALA A 76 8.19 2.52 -7.54
C ALA A 76 6.71 2.73 -7.16
N TRP A 77 6.17 1.92 -6.25
CA TRP A 77 4.83 2.09 -5.70
C TRP A 77 4.78 3.29 -4.74
N GLU A 78 5.77 3.47 -3.87
CA GLU A 78 5.88 4.62 -2.95
C GLU A 78 5.90 5.96 -3.68
N GLU A 79 6.62 6.04 -4.80
CA GLU A 79 6.63 7.26 -5.62
C GLU A 79 5.21 7.65 -6.07
N LYS A 80 4.36 6.67 -6.39
CA LYS A 80 2.95 6.91 -6.76
C LYS A 80 2.12 7.34 -5.56
N VAL A 81 2.33 6.73 -4.39
CA VAL A 81 1.60 7.06 -3.16
C VAL A 81 1.94 8.46 -2.65
N VAL A 82 3.19 8.89 -2.74
CA VAL A 82 3.60 10.26 -2.40
C VAL A 82 2.90 11.29 -3.30
N ALA A 83 2.67 10.95 -4.58
CA ALA A 83 1.90 11.81 -5.47
C ALA A 83 0.42 11.93 -5.03
N VAL A 84 -0.17 10.83 -4.54
CA VAL A 84 -1.54 10.83 -3.98
C VAL A 84 -1.63 11.62 -2.68
N GLY A 85 -0.68 11.44 -1.76
CA GLY A 85 -0.65 12.16 -0.48
C GLY A 85 -0.59 13.68 -0.66
N LYS A 86 0.11 14.16 -1.70
CA LYS A 86 0.11 15.59 -2.06
C LYS A 86 -1.26 16.07 -2.55
N GLU A 87 -1.99 15.24 -3.30
CA GLU A 87 -3.33 15.57 -3.78
C GLU A 87 -4.36 15.63 -2.64
N THR A 88 -4.21 14.79 -1.61
CA THR A 88 -5.07 14.82 -0.41
C THR A 88 -4.76 16.01 0.50
N ASP A 89 -3.49 16.32 0.75
CA ASP A 89 -3.06 17.41 1.64
C ASP A 89 -3.48 18.81 1.15
N HIS A 90 -3.51 19.03 -0.17
CA HIS A 90 -3.95 20.31 -0.74
C HIS A 90 -5.44 20.62 -0.58
N ARG A 91 -6.27 19.63 -0.24
CA ARG A 91 -7.73 19.79 -0.10
C ARG A 91 -8.16 20.25 1.30
N ASP A 92 -7.37 19.99 2.34
CA ASP A 92 -7.64 20.50 3.70
C ASP A 92 -7.19 21.96 3.91
N HIS A 93 -6.42 22.50 2.96
CA HIS A 93 -5.85 23.85 3.03
C HIS A 93 -6.42 24.83 1.99
N HIS A 94 -7.73 24.79 1.72
CA HIS A 94 -8.38 25.79 0.86
C HIS A 94 -8.50 27.18 1.53
N HIS A 95 -7.41 27.95 1.51
CA HIS A 95 -7.47 29.40 1.41
C HIS A 95 -7.38 29.80 -0.08
N PRO A 96 -8.25 30.71 -0.57
CA PRO A 96 -8.45 30.88 -2.01
C PRO A 96 -7.45 31.88 -2.61
N HIS A 97 -6.20 31.51 -2.87
CA HIS A 97 -5.34 32.31 -3.77
C HIS A 97 -4.27 31.47 -4.48
N SER A 98 -4.53 31.16 -5.75
CA SER A 98 -3.64 31.45 -6.91
C SER A 98 -3.87 30.41 -8.01
N HIS A 99 -3.96 30.90 -9.24
CA HIS A 99 -4.05 30.10 -10.44
C HIS A 99 -2.71 29.39 -10.69
N GLN A 100 -2.53 28.19 -10.13
CA GLN A 100 -1.68 27.17 -10.70
C GLN A 100 -2.58 26.05 -11.19
N THR A 101 -2.47 25.74 -12.48
CA THR A 101 -3.24 24.72 -13.19
C THR A 101 -2.74 23.32 -12.81
N SER A 102 -2.73 22.99 -11.52
CA SER A 102 -2.69 21.60 -11.07
C SER A 102 -4.12 21.08 -11.19
N GLN A 103 -4.34 20.19 -12.15
CA GLN A 103 -5.63 19.56 -12.34
C GLN A 103 -5.87 18.62 -11.15
N SER A 104 -6.61 19.12 -10.15
CA SER A 104 -6.96 18.34 -8.97
C SER A 104 -7.83 17.14 -9.40
N LEU A 105 -7.51 15.95 -8.90
CA LEU A 105 -8.31 14.75 -9.15
C LEU A 105 -9.69 14.92 -8.53
N THR A 106 -10.73 14.39 -9.16
CA THR A 106 -12.05 14.29 -8.52
C THR A 106 -12.03 13.22 -7.41
N ASP A 107 -12.97 13.27 -6.46
CA ASP A 107 -13.06 12.30 -5.34
C ASP A 107 -13.15 10.86 -5.85
N THR A 108 -13.87 10.64 -6.95
CA THR A 108 -13.99 9.34 -7.60
C THR A 108 -12.67 8.87 -8.23
N GLU A 109 -11.92 9.77 -8.87
CA GLU A 109 -10.62 9.44 -9.44
C GLU A 109 -9.57 9.16 -8.36
N LEU A 110 -9.63 9.90 -7.25
CA LEU A 110 -8.78 9.68 -6.08
C LEU A 110 -9.04 8.30 -5.45
N SER A 111 -10.31 7.95 -5.23
CA SER A 111 -10.70 6.63 -4.70
C SER A 111 -10.28 5.49 -5.64
N LEU A 112 -10.50 5.61 -6.96
CA LEU A 112 -10.05 4.61 -7.92
C LEU A 112 -8.53 4.44 -7.95
N LEU A 113 -7.79 5.55 -7.78
CA LEU A 113 -6.34 5.52 -7.70
C LEU A 113 -5.86 4.82 -6.42
N GLN A 114 -6.50 5.08 -5.29
CA GLN A 114 -6.20 4.41 -4.02
C GLN A 114 -6.51 2.91 -4.06
N ASP A 115 -7.64 2.50 -4.65
CA ASP A 115 -7.96 1.07 -4.84
C ASP A 115 -6.92 0.36 -5.72
N LYS A 116 -6.46 1.05 -6.77
CA LYS A 116 -5.40 0.53 -7.63
C LYS A 116 -4.09 0.38 -6.86
N LEU A 117 -3.70 1.38 -6.08
CA LEU A 117 -2.50 1.32 -5.25
C LEU A 117 -2.58 0.22 -4.21
N LYS A 118 -3.77 -0.01 -3.61
CA LYS A 118 -4.00 -1.13 -2.70
C LYS A 118 -3.78 -2.47 -3.38
N THR A 119 -4.36 -2.65 -4.57
CA THR A 119 -4.17 -3.87 -5.35
C THR A 119 -2.70 -4.12 -5.68
N GLU A 120 -1.96 -3.09 -6.13
CA GLU A 120 -0.54 -3.20 -6.43
C GLU A 120 0.29 -3.55 -5.17
N LEU A 121 -0.04 -2.99 -4.00
CA LEU A 121 0.64 -3.29 -2.74
C LEU A 121 0.32 -4.72 -2.24
N ASP A 122 -0.92 -5.16 -2.37
CA ASP A 122 -1.35 -6.52 -2.01
C ASP A 122 -0.60 -7.56 -2.87
N GLU A 123 -0.41 -7.28 -4.16
CA GLU A 123 0.39 -8.12 -5.06
C GLU A 123 1.86 -8.19 -4.60
N ILE A 124 2.49 -7.06 -4.29
CA ILE A 124 3.88 -7.02 -3.77
C ILE A 124 3.98 -7.80 -2.46
N THR A 125 3.05 -7.58 -1.53
CA THR A 125 3.03 -8.23 -0.21
C THR A 125 2.86 -9.75 -0.33
N SER A 126 2.02 -10.20 -1.26
CA SER A 126 1.83 -11.61 -1.60
C SER A 126 3.10 -12.23 -2.18
N GLU A 127 3.77 -11.55 -3.12
CA GLU A 127 5.04 -12.00 -3.70
C GLU A 127 6.15 -12.09 -2.63
N VAL A 128 6.23 -11.12 -1.72
CA VAL A 128 7.17 -11.11 -0.59
C VAL A 128 6.89 -12.30 0.34
N SER A 129 5.62 -12.52 0.71
CA SER A 129 5.23 -13.63 1.58
C SER A 129 5.57 -14.97 0.97
N ALA A 130 5.31 -15.16 -0.33
CA ALA A 130 5.69 -16.37 -1.06
C ALA A 130 7.22 -16.57 -1.09
N LEU A 131 8.00 -15.49 -1.20
CA LEU A 131 9.46 -15.57 -1.13
C LEU A 131 9.94 -15.99 0.26
N VAL A 132 9.33 -15.47 1.33
CA VAL A 132 9.61 -15.88 2.71
C VAL A 132 9.33 -17.37 2.90
N GLU A 133 8.19 -17.88 2.42
CA GLU A 133 7.86 -19.30 2.50
C GLU A 133 8.91 -20.17 1.80
N LYS A 134 9.34 -19.80 0.57
CA LYS A 134 10.41 -20.50 -0.15
C LYS A 134 11.74 -20.52 0.61
N MET A 135 12.05 -19.46 1.35
CA MET A 135 13.26 -19.39 2.17
C MET A 135 13.17 -20.28 3.41
N MET A 136 11.98 -20.43 4.00
CA MET A 136 11.75 -21.21 5.22
C MET A 136 11.61 -22.73 4.98
N ASP A 137 11.18 -23.14 3.78
CA ASP A 137 11.02 -24.56 3.41
C ASP A 137 12.35 -25.28 3.09
N ARG A 138 13.48 -24.58 3.16
CA ARG A 138 14.83 -25.11 2.92
C ARG A 138 15.61 -25.36 4.20
#